data_AF-A0A973WY11-F1
#
_entry.id   AF-A0A973WY11-F1
#
_cell.length_a   1.000
_cell.length_b   1.000
_cell.length_c   1.000
_cell.angle_alpha   90.00
_cell.angle_beta   90.00
_cell.angle_gamma   90.00
#
_symmetry.space_group_name_H-M   'P 1'
#
loop_
_entity.id
_entity.type
_entity.pdbx_description
1 polymer ?
#
loop_
_entity_poly.entity_id
_entity_poly.type
_entity_poly.pdbx_seq_one_letter_code
_entity_poly.pdbx_strand_id
1 'polypeptide(L)'
;MTTKNSRGDQPPPTAEQAAELERGRERMLARHKLIEAMIRNNELQLRNESARGGAEIEMHCALRDSALPGAGAAALLELARATARFEALKVEHERLVTEREWLNVALLEFESGPSTDDHNRSGHA
;
A
#
# COMPACT_ATOMS: atom_id res chain seq x y z
N MET A 1 43.27 -4.15 36.93
CA MET A 1 42.41 -5.11 36.23
C MET A 1 41.69 -4.37 35.12
N THR A 2 42.20 -4.42 33.90
CA THR A 2 41.68 -3.70 32.75
C THR A 2 40.85 -4.67 31.91
N THR A 3 39.56 -4.39 31.77
CA THR A 3 38.63 -5.11 30.90
C THR A 3 39.04 -4.88 29.44
N LYS A 4 39.56 -5.92 28.80
CA LYS A 4 39.91 -5.94 27.37
C LYS A 4 38.62 -5.89 26.56
N ASN A 5 38.35 -4.77 25.88
CA ASN A 5 37.22 -4.62 24.97
C ASN A 5 37.42 -5.54 23.75
N SER A 6 36.81 -6.73 23.79
CA SER A 6 36.83 -7.75 22.73
C SER A 6 35.94 -7.42 21.53
N ARG A 7 35.92 -6.17 21.05
CA ARG A 7 35.12 -5.74 19.87
C ARG A 7 35.95 -5.42 18.63
N GLY A 8 37.27 -5.63 18.67
CA GLY A 8 38.19 -5.15 17.63
C GLY A 8 38.86 -6.21 16.76
N ASP A 9 38.55 -7.49 16.90
CA ASP A 9 39.36 -8.58 16.30
C ASP A 9 38.51 -9.64 15.60
N GLN A 10 37.41 -9.23 14.96
CA GLN A 10 36.71 -10.13 14.04
C GLN A 10 37.46 -10.15 12.70
N PRO A 11 37.84 -11.34 12.19
CA PRO A 11 38.41 -11.44 10.85
C PRO A 11 37.43 -10.87 9.83
N PRO A 12 37.94 -10.25 8.73
CA PRO A 12 37.07 -9.74 7.68
C PRO A 12 36.19 -10.89 7.15
N PRO A 13 34.93 -10.59 6.79
CA PRO A 13 34.00 -11.61 6.32
C PRO A 13 34.57 -12.31 5.08
N THR A 14 34.32 -13.61 4.98
CA THR A 14 34.65 -14.37 3.77
C THR A 14 33.82 -13.83 2.59
N ALA A 15 34.26 -14.10 1.35
CA ALA A 15 33.51 -13.70 0.16
C ALA A 15 32.06 -14.24 0.18
N GLU A 16 31.87 -15.44 0.72
CA GLU A 16 30.55 -16.05 0.90
C GLU A 16 29.68 -15.31 1.92
N GLN A 17 30.26 -14.94 3.08
CA GLN A 17 29.58 -14.15 4.11
C GLN A 17 29.22 -12.74 3.60
N ALA A 18 30.11 -12.10 2.85
CA ALA A 18 29.84 -10.81 2.23
C ALA A 18 28.70 -10.90 1.20
N ALA A 19 28.70 -11.95 0.36
CA ALA A 19 27.63 -12.18 -0.60
C ALA A 19 26.29 -12.50 0.07
N GLU A 20 26.29 -13.21 1.20
CA GLU A 20 25.08 -13.47 1.98
C GLU A 20 24.52 -12.21 2.64
N LEU A 21 25.37 -11.37 3.22
CA LEU A 21 24.98 -10.07 3.76
C LEU A 21 24.34 -9.18 2.68
N GLU A 22 24.92 -9.16 1.48
CA GLU A 22 24.38 -8.35 0.38
C GLU A 22 23.02 -8.89 -0.08
N ARG A 23 22.87 -10.21 -0.25
CA ARG A 23 21.55 -10.82 -0.52
C ARG A 23 20.52 -10.49 0.57
N GLY A 24 20.95 -10.49 1.84
CA GLY A 24 20.09 -10.11 2.97
C GLY A 24 19.62 -8.65 2.87
N ARG A 25 20.52 -7.73 2.53
CA ARG A 25 20.20 -6.31 2.30
C ARG A 25 19.25 -6.13 1.13
N GLU A 26 19.51 -6.79 0.01
CA GLU A 26 18.64 -6.74 -1.17
C GLU A 26 17.22 -7.23 -0.85
N ARG A 27 17.09 -8.32 -0.09
CA ARG A 27 15.79 -8.82 0.38
C ARG A 27 15.10 -7.81 1.29
N MET A 28 15.80 -7.23 2.25
CA MET A 28 15.24 -6.22 3.16
C MET A 28 14.73 -5.00 2.38
N LEU A 29 15.51 -4.50 1.41
CA LEU A 29 15.12 -3.38 0.57
C LEU A 29 13.91 -3.72 -0.32
N ALA A 30 13.86 -4.92 -0.89
CA ALA A 30 12.71 -5.37 -1.69
C ALA A 30 11.43 -5.45 -0.85
N ARG A 31 11.52 -6.04 0.36
CA ARG A 31 10.41 -6.08 1.31
C ARG A 31 9.93 -4.68 1.70
N HIS A 32 10.88 -3.79 2.00
CA HIS A 32 10.57 -2.41 2.36
C HIS A 32 9.80 -1.68 1.25
N LYS A 33 10.21 -1.84 -0.01
CA LYS A 33 9.51 -1.26 -1.17
C LYS A 33 8.07 -1.78 -1.30
N LEU A 34 7.83 -3.07 -1.06
CA LEU A 34 6.47 -3.64 -1.07
C LEU A 34 5.60 -3.02 0.03
N ILE A 35 6.14 -2.93 1.25
CA ILE A 35 5.44 -2.32 2.39
C ILE A 35 5.10 -0.85 2.11
N GLU A 36 6.04 -0.08 1.57
CA GLU A 36 5.76 1.31 1.21
C GLU A 36 4.68 1.44 0.13
N ALA A 37 4.68 0.56 -0.87
CA ALA A 37 3.64 0.54 -1.90
C ALA A 37 2.27 0.25 -1.29
N MET A 38 2.18 -0.69 -0.35
CA MET A 38 0.94 -0.98 0.40
C MET A 38 0.47 0.23 1.22
N ILE A 39 1.39 0.92 1.92
CA ILE A 39 1.05 2.12 2.68
C ILE A 39 0.48 3.21 1.76
N ARG A 40 1.13 3.46 0.61
CA ARG A 40 0.66 4.44 -0.38
C ARG A 40 -0.71 4.05 -0.95
N ASN A 41 -0.91 2.79 -1.29
CA ASN A 41 -2.19 2.31 -1.80
C ASN A 41 -3.30 2.46 -0.74
N ASN A 42 -3.03 2.12 0.52
CA ASN A 42 -3.98 2.32 1.62
C ASN A 42 -4.35 3.80 1.80
N GLU A 43 -3.38 4.70 1.74
CA GLU A 43 -3.63 6.14 1.79
C GLU A 43 -4.54 6.61 0.65
N LEU A 44 -4.28 6.14 -0.58
CA LEU A 44 -5.13 6.45 -1.73
C LEU A 44 -6.54 5.88 -1.57
N GLN A 45 -6.70 4.68 -1.00
CA GLN A 45 -8.01 4.11 -0.71
C GLN A 45 -8.80 4.96 0.28
N LEU A 46 -8.18 5.39 1.38
CA LEU A 46 -8.85 6.25 2.39
C LEU A 46 -9.29 7.59 1.80
N ARG A 47 -8.44 8.20 0.96
CA ARG A 47 -8.76 9.45 0.26
C ARG A 47 -9.90 9.24 -0.75
N ASN A 48 -9.86 8.14 -1.51
CA ASN A 48 -10.92 7.79 -2.44
C ASN A 48 -12.25 7.54 -1.73
N GLU A 49 -12.25 6.79 -0.63
CA GLU A 49 -13.45 6.51 0.17
C GLU A 49 -14.10 7.80 0.68
N SER A 50 -13.27 8.71 1.25
CA SER A 50 -13.74 10.02 1.71
C SER A 50 -14.33 10.85 0.56
N ALA A 51 -13.64 10.89 -0.59
CA ALA A 51 -14.11 11.63 -1.75
C ALA A 51 -15.39 11.03 -2.35
N ARG A 52 -15.52 9.70 -2.35
CA ARG A 52 -16.67 8.97 -2.86
C ARG A 52 -17.90 9.23 -2.00
N GLY A 53 -17.77 9.24 -0.68
CA GLY A 53 -18.88 9.58 0.22
C GLY A 53 -19.42 11.00 -0.02
N GLY A 54 -18.52 11.98 -0.24
CA GLY A 54 -18.92 13.34 -0.61
C GLY A 54 -19.61 13.40 -1.97
N ALA A 55 -19.05 12.75 -3.00
CA ALA A 55 -19.60 12.73 -4.34
C ALA A 55 -20.97 12.02 -4.43
N GLU A 56 -21.20 10.98 -3.61
CA GLU A 56 -22.49 10.30 -3.51
C GLU A 56 -23.57 11.25 -2.98
N ILE A 57 -23.26 12.00 -1.93
CA ILE A 57 -24.18 13.01 -1.37
C ILE A 57 -24.48 14.09 -2.40
N GLU A 58 -23.44 14.64 -3.06
CA GLU A 58 -23.60 15.64 -4.12
C GLU A 58 -24.48 15.13 -5.27
N MET A 59 -24.25 13.89 -5.72
CA MET A 59 -25.07 13.24 -6.76
C MET A 59 -26.53 13.11 -6.34
N HIS A 60 -26.81 12.66 -5.10
CA HIS A 60 -28.18 12.53 -4.62
C HIS A 60 -28.87 13.88 -4.44
N CYS A 61 -28.16 14.92 -4.00
CA CYS A 61 -28.67 16.29 -3.98
C CYS A 61 -29.01 16.79 -5.38
N ALA A 62 -28.10 16.63 -6.35
CA ALA A 62 -28.34 17.02 -7.74
C ALA A 62 -29.50 16.25 -8.37
N LEU A 63 -29.64 14.96 -8.05
CA LEU A 63 -30.76 14.13 -8.48
C LEU A 63 -32.10 14.68 -7.96
N ARG A 64 -32.17 14.96 -6.65
CA ARG A 64 -33.35 15.56 -6.02
C ARG A 64 -33.70 16.91 -6.67
N ASP A 65 -32.71 17.77 -6.85
CA ASP A 65 -32.93 19.13 -7.37
C ASP A 65 -33.34 19.11 -8.85
N SER A 66 -32.83 18.15 -9.63
CA SER A 66 -33.26 17.93 -11.02
C SER A 66 -34.71 17.46 -11.17
N ALA A 67 -35.28 16.87 -10.11
CA ALA A 67 -36.65 16.38 -10.09
C ALA A 67 -37.67 17.45 -9.65
N LEU A 68 -37.22 18.65 -9.26
CA LEU A 68 -38.11 19.73 -8.85
C LEU A 68 -38.90 20.32 -10.04
N PRO A 69 -40.14 20.78 -9.81
CA PRO A 69 -40.88 21.51 -10.82
C PRO A 69 -40.13 22.77 -11.29
N GLY A 70 -39.92 22.91 -12.59
CA GLY A 70 -39.16 24.03 -13.16
C GLY A 70 -37.64 23.81 -13.20
N ALA A 71 -37.14 22.64 -12.80
CA ALA A 71 -35.75 22.27 -13.02
C ALA A 71 -35.44 22.30 -14.53
N GLY A 72 -34.45 23.12 -14.90
CA GLY A 72 -34.04 23.32 -16.28
C GLY A 72 -32.81 22.50 -16.65
N ALA A 73 -32.31 22.71 -17.88
CA ALA A 73 -31.12 22.05 -18.41
C ALA A 73 -29.88 22.18 -17.50
N ALA A 74 -29.76 23.27 -16.73
CA ALA A 74 -28.66 23.47 -15.79
C ALA A 74 -28.64 22.42 -14.65
N ALA A 75 -29.81 22.04 -14.13
CA ALA A 75 -29.93 21.04 -13.07
C ALA A 75 -29.61 19.62 -13.59
N LEU A 76 -30.05 19.29 -14.80
CA LEU A 76 -29.70 18.04 -15.47
C LEU A 76 -28.21 17.95 -15.77
N LEU A 77 -27.58 19.05 -16.15
CA LEU A 77 -26.14 19.11 -16.39
C LEU A 77 -25.34 18.92 -15.09
N GLU A 78 -25.81 19.51 -13.98
CA GLU A 78 -25.20 19.29 -12.67
C GLU A 78 -25.32 17.83 -12.22
N LEU A 79 -26.50 17.22 -12.37
CA LEU A 79 -26.68 15.80 -12.12
C LEU A 79 -25.70 14.96 -12.95
N ALA A 80 -25.58 15.23 -14.25
CA ALA A 80 -24.66 14.50 -15.13
C ALA A 80 -23.19 14.63 -14.66
N ARG A 81 -22.76 15.82 -14.22
CA ARG A 81 -21.41 16.02 -13.67
C ARG A 81 -21.20 15.26 -12.37
N ALA A 82 -22.14 15.35 -11.44
CA ALA A 82 -22.05 14.69 -10.15
C ALA A 82 -22.03 13.16 -10.30
N THR A 83 -22.88 12.61 -11.17
CA THR A 83 -22.87 11.18 -11.53
C THR A 83 -21.54 10.76 -12.16
N ALA A 84 -21.03 11.52 -13.15
CA ALA A 84 -19.75 11.20 -13.78
C ALA A 84 -18.58 11.20 -12.80
N ARG A 85 -18.55 12.17 -11.87
CA ARG A 85 -17.55 12.24 -10.79
C ARG A 85 -17.64 11.03 -9.87
N PHE A 86 -18.85 10.66 -9.44
CA PHE A 86 -19.06 9.51 -8.56
C PHE A 86 -18.62 8.18 -9.23
N GLU A 87 -18.98 7.99 -10.50
CA GLU A 87 -18.56 6.81 -11.25
C GLU A 87 -17.04 6.73 -11.46
N ALA A 88 -16.38 7.87 -11.74
CA ALA A 88 -14.92 7.90 -11.82
C ALA A 88 -14.25 7.47 -10.49
N LEU A 89 -14.82 7.88 -9.35
CA LEU A 89 -14.32 7.47 -8.03
C LEU A 89 -14.54 5.99 -7.75
N LYS A 90 -15.63 5.39 -8.25
CA LYS A 90 -15.88 3.94 -8.17
C LYS A 90 -14.86 3.15 -8.99
N VAL A 91 -14.58 3.57 -10.22
CA VAL A 91 -13.56 2.94 -11.07
C VAL A 91 -12.18 3.01 -10.40
N GLU A 92 -11.82 4.17 -9.84
CA GLU A 92 -10.57 4.30 -9.11
C GLU A 92 -10.52 3.42 -7.85
N HIS A 93 -11.64 3.27 -7.14
CA HIS A 93 -11.73 2.35 -6.01
C HIS A 93 -11.44 0.91 -6.43
N GLU A 94 -12.06 0.43 -7.52
CA GLU A 94 -11.82 -0.91 -8.05
C GLU A 94 -10.34 -1.11 -8.43
N ARG A 95 -9.73 -0.13 -9.11
CA ARG A 95 -8.30 -0.15 -9.43
C ARG A 95 -7.43 -0.30 -8.18
N LEU A 96 -7.72 0.48 -7.14
CA LEU A 96 -6.97 0.46 -5.88
C LEU A 96 -7.14 -0.86 -5.12
N VAL A 97 -8.33 -1.45 -5.14
CA VAL A 97 -8.59 -2.77 -4.54
C VAL A 97 -7.79 -3.86 -5.26
N THR A 98 -7.81 -3.90 -6.59
CA THR A 98 -7.01 -4.85 -7.37
C THR A 98 -5.52 -4.68 -7.10
N GLU A 99 -5.03 -3.44 -7.03
CA GLU A 99 -3.63 -3.16 -6.69
C GLU A 99 -3.27 -3.65 -5.28
N ARG A 100 -4.16 -3.47 -4.29
CA ARG A 100 -3.97 -4.00 -2.92
C ARG A 100 -3.88 -5.52 -2.91
N GLU A 101 -4.78 -6.20 -3.62
CA GLU A 101 -4.78 -7.66 -3.71
C GLU A 101 -3.49 -8.17 -4.34
N TRP A 102 -3.03 -7.53 -5.42
CA TRP A 102 -1.75 -7.86 -6.03
C TRP A 102 -0.58 -7.64 -5.06
N LEU A 103 -0.55 -6.52 -4.33
CA LEU A 103 0.50 -6.23 -3.34
C LEU A 103 0.50 -7.26 -2.19
N ASN A 104 -0.68 -7.69 -1.73
CA ASN A 104 -0.81 -8.71 -0.69
C ASN A 104 -0.26 -10.07 -1.17
N VAL A 105 -0.59 -10.47 -2.40
CA VAL A 105 -0.03 -11.70 -3.00
C VAL A 105 1.49 -11.58 -3.15
N ALA A 106 1.98 -10.46 -3.69
CA ALA A 106 3.40 -10.22 -3.87
C ALA A 106 4.18 -10.26 -2.55
N LEU A 107 3.64 -9.70 -1.47
CA LEU A 107 4.27 -9.77 -0.15
C LEU A 107 4.26 -11.21 0.41
N LEU A 108 3.14 -11.93 0.28
CA LEU A 108 3.04 -13.31 0.74
C LEU A 108 4.03 -14.23 0.01
N GLU A 109 4.13 -14.09 -1.32
CA GLU A 109 5.09 -14.83 -2.15
C GLU A 109 6.53 -14.48 -1.77
N PHE A 110 6.80 -13.19 -1.52
CA PHE A 110 8.12 -12.73 -1.08
C PHE A 110 8.52 -13.33 0.28
N GLU A 111 7.58 -13.39 1.24
CA GLU A 111 7.82 -13.93 2.59
C GLU A 111 7.87 -15.47 2.61
N SER A 112 7.23 -16.15 1.66
CA SER A 112 7.23 -17.62 1.54
C SER A 112 8.46 -18.19 0.85
N GLY A 113 9.35 -17.35 0.31
CA GLY A 113 10.61 -17.78 -0.28
C GLY A 113 11.56 -18.39 0.77
N PRO A 114 12.55 -19.21 0.35
CA PRO A 114 13.49 -19.84 1.27
C PRO A 114 14.26 -18.77 2.06
N SER A 115 13.88 -18.61 3.33
CA SER A 115 14.60 -17.78 4.29
C SER A 115 15.83 -18.54 4.76
N THR A 116 17.03 -17.99 4.54
CA THR A 116 18.26 -18.55 5.11
C THR A 116 18.42 -18.25 6.61
N ASP A 117 17.46 -17.54 7.22
CA ASP A 117 17.52 -17.07 8.62
C ASP A 117 16.92 -18.04 9.65
N ASP A 118 16.46 -19.23 9.26
CA ASP A 118 15.94 -20.23 10.22
C ASP A 118 17.02 -20.79 11.18
N HIS A 119 18.30 -20.42 11.01
CA HIS A 119 19.40 -20.97 11.80
C HIS A 119 19.81 -20.20 13.06
N ASN A 120 19.19 -19.06 13.40
CA ASN A 120 19.64 -18.27 14.57
C ASN A 120 18.59 -18.03 15.67
N ARG A 121 17.44 -18.71 15.65
CA ARG A 121 16.46 -18.66 16.76
C ARG A 121 16.43 -19.92 17.63
N SER A 122 17.58 -20.55 17.88
CA SER A 122 17.75 -21.46 19.02
C SER A 122 18.68 -20.81 20.05
N GLY A 123 18.13 -20.12 21.05
CA GLY A 123 18.96 -19.57 22.12
C GLY A 123 18.30 -18.49 22.95
N HIS A 124 17.26 -18.83 23.70
CA HIS A 124 17.28 -18.65 25.17
C HIS A 124 16.01 -19.27 25.76
N ALA A 125 16.21 -20.39 26.44
CA ALA A 125 15.35 -20.86 27.52
C ALA A 125 15.63 -20.04 28.79
#